data_AF-A0A0G4GBX6-F1
#
_entry.id   AF-A0A0G4GBX6-F1
#
_cell.length_a   1.000
_cell.length_b   1.000
_cell.length_c   1.000
_cell.angle_alpha   90.00
_cell.angle_beta   90.00
_cell.angle_gamma   90.00
#
_symmetry.space_group_name_H-M   'P 1'
#
loop_
_entity.id
_entity.type
_entity.pdbx_description
1 polymer ?
#
loop_
_entity_poly.entity_id
_entity_poly.type
_entity_poly.pdbx_seq_one_letter_code
_entity_poly.pdbx_strand_id
1 'polypeptide(L)'
;MSDGADGGKRQRVDGPAASGHGMSGVSSSQHQQMDAAHNASAAGGSLSFEELQRRFSVLLAQVTQVECDVTTIEGSFVANVAARLPSDASHWYTLKSSISAASEALTAITRGMAATHPPQAPPSHPHPSPPAAHAAPTHTEHTGGAAATSTLPPDVCRDVIYRCLPIDEAVCSARPISRAHGSQLVNEAFALRRVDKHLTDTNLTGLIDVHRPTLQYYTKCAYALEHGGAVWCEWPDFIRLADIYKLTDGLPLIMSSQWMAAHLPTKADFHTMPLALRQYSTFGHLLNYEGTSLALTKVDEADDSDGEDGDEAKKEDGGGRGTKRGRGTHRFRETYDPHNPPVRHDGSLFPSFTAFMKWLVLAEWYGQEGADEKRIFGRRVGDGDERYQRLLTEPIDGHTTIDYTDGRERHIILKGMKEGDTVAAHLYLTDGDINLYTTEAAIKGHTRLAGRYPIAMSLVDLFRVLAETVK
;
A
#
# COMPACT_ATOMS: atom_id res chain seq x y z
N MET A 1 -27.14 -41.06 48.97
CA MET A 1 -26.55 -42.29 49.56
C MET A 1 -26.00 -43.09 48.40
N SER A 2 -24.66 -43.18 48.34
CA SER A 2 -23.78 -44.21 47.72
C SER A 2 -24.08 -44.71 46.30
N ASP A 3 -23.13 -45.07 45.46
CA ASP A 3 -21.67 -44.93 45.28
C ASP A 3 -21.42 -45.72 43.98
N GLY A 4 -20.43 -45.34 43.17
CA GLY A 4 -20.06 -46.18 42.03
C GLY A 4 -19.22 -45.48 40.97
N ALA A 5 -17.95 -45.26 41.30
CA ALA A 5 -16.91 -44.82 40.38
C ALA A 5 -16.48 -45.97 39.44
N ASP A 6 -16.17 -45.65 38.18
CA ASP A 6 -15.17 -46.40 37.42
C ASP A 6 -14.38 -45.46 36.48
N GLY A 7 -13.06 -45.63 36.52
CA GLY A 7 -12.07 -44.71 35.97
C GLY A 7 -11.47 -45.21 34.66
N GLY A 8 -11.62 -44.42 33.59
CA GLY A 8 -10.92 -44.63 32.33
C GLY A 8 -9.59 -43.86 32.28
N LYS A 9 -8.48 -44.58 32.49
CA LYS A 9 -7.10 -44.10 32.31
C LYS A 9 -6.87 -43.61 30.87
N ARG A 10 -6.43 -42.35 30.70
CA ARG A 10 -5.84 -41.86 29.44
C ARG A 10 -4.34 -42.16 29.44
N GLN A 11 -3.94 -42.95 28.45
CA GLN A 11 -2.57 -43.34 28.15
C GLN A 11 -1.83 -42.16 27.51
N ARG A 12 -0.72 -41.75 28.12
CA ARG A 12 0.26 -40.85 27.50
C ARG A 12 0.96 -41.62 26.38
N VAL A 13 1.02 -41.03 25.19
CA VAL A 13 1.87 -41.47 24.09
C VAL A 13 3.10 -40.58 24.12
N ASP A 14 4.24 -41.18 24.44
CA ASP A 14 5.56 -40.56 24.36
C ASP A 14 5.95 -40.36 22.89
N GLY A 15 6.42 -39.15 22.57
CA GLY A 15 6.93 -38.81 21.23
C GLY A 15 8.34 -39.34 20.99
N PRO A 16 8.74 -39.58 19.73
CA PRO A 16 10.10 -39.99 19.42
C PRO A 16 11.04 -38.78 19.34
N ALA A 17 12.22 -38.99 19.92
CA ALA A 17 13.35 -38.07 19.95
C ALA A 17 13.88 -37.75 18.56
N ALA A 18 14.06 -36.46 18.28
CA ALA A 18 14.80 -35.98 17.12
C ALA A 18 16.30 -36.28 17.31
N SER A 19 16.80 -37.20 16.49
CA SER A 19 18.22 -37.51 16.34
C SER A 19 18.91 -36.34 15.63
N GLY A 20 19.89 -35.75 16.33
CA GLY A 20 20.80 -34.76 15.78
C GLY A 20 21.78 -35.39 14.78
N HIS A 21 21.91 -34.77 13.61
CA HIS A 21 23.07 -34.91 12.75
C HIS A 21 23.70 -33.55 12.57
N GLY A 22 24.81 -33.37 13.28
CA GLY A 22 25.78 -32.33 12.97
C GLY A 22 26.57 -32.75 11.74
N MET A 23 26.71 -31.82 10.80
CA MET A 23 27.79 -31.82 9.82
C MET A 23 28.53 -30.50 10.00
N SER A 24 29.68 -30.62 10.66
CA SER A 24 30.73 -29.62 10.66
C SER A 24 31.39 -29.67 9.28
N GLY A 25 31.37 -28.54 8.57
CA GLY A 25 32.00 -28.39 7.26
C GLY A 25 32.71 -27.06 7.19
N VAL A 26 33.91 -27.03 7.76
CA VAL A 26 34.90 -25.96 7.56
C VAL A 26 35.30 -25.96 6.09
N SER A 27 35.11 -24.85 5.39
CA SER A 27 35.91 -24.58 4.18
C SER A 27 36.28 -23.11 4.12
N SER A 28 37.58 -22.89 4.28
CA SER A 28 38.27 -21.62 4.08
C SER A 28 38.68 -21.48 2.61
N SER A 29 38.24 -20.42 1.96
CA SER A 29 38.84 -19.81 0.76
C SER A 29 38.07 -18.50 0.55
N GLN A 30 38.53 -17.31 0.93
CA GLN A 30 39.77 -16.60 0.57
C GLN A 30 40.06 -16.56 -0.94
N HIS A 31 39.21 -15.81 -1.65
CA HIS A 31 39.54 -15.01 -2.83
C HIS A 31 38.66 -13.75 -2.73
N GLN A 32 39.14 -12.65 -2.17
CA GLN A 32 39.91 -11.59 -2.85
C GLN A 32 39.22 -11.10 -4.14
N GLN A 33 38.83 -9.82 -4.10
CA GLN A 33 38.66 -8.91 -5.24
C GLN A 33 37.27 -8.81 -5.87
N MET A 34 36.47 -7.83 -5.40
CA MET A 34 36.12 -6.66 -6.22
C MET A 34 35.61 -5.52 -5.31
N ASP A 35 36.55 -4.71 -4.83
CA ASP A 35 36.31 -3.33 -4.41
C ASP A 35 36.00 -2.49 -5.65
N ALA A 36 34.73 -2.39 -6.03
CA ALA A 36 34.27 -1.45 -7.05
C ALA A 36 32.77 -1.13 -6.91
N ALA A 37 32.32 -0.73 -5.71
CA ALA A 37 30.99 -0.16 -5.53
C ALA A 37 30.94 0.89 -4.40
N HIS A 38 32.02 1.64 -4.20
CA HIS A 38 31.97 2.91 -3.49
C HIS A 38 31.95 4.03 -4.52
N ASN A 39 30.75 4.45 -4.95
CA ASN A 39 30.42 5.81 -5.45
C ASN A 39 29.05 5.87 -6.17
N ALA A 40 27.96 5.49 -5.50
CA ALA A 40 26.61 5.82 -5.97
C ALA A 40 25.65 6.25 -4.83
N SER A 41 26.17 6.56 -3.64
CA SER A 41 25.38 7.00 -2.47
C SER A 41 25.55 8.49 -2.15
N ALA A 42 25.83 9.32 -3.17
CA ALA A 42 26.04 10.76 -3.03
C ALA A 42 25.12 11.60 -3.94
N ALA A 43 23.95 11.07 -4.33
CA ALA A 43 22.90 11.85 -4.99
C ALA A 43 21.83 12.36 -3.99
N GLY A 44 22.14 12.39 -2.70
CA GLY A 44 21.48 13.27 -1.74
C GLY A 44 21.95 14.71 -1.97
N GLY A 45 21.71 15.24 -3.17
CA GLY A 45 22.02 16.63 -3.49
C GLY A 45 21.23 17.51 -2.55
N SER A 46 21.90 18.10 -1.56
CA SER A 46 21.32 19.15 -0.73
C SER A 46 20.74 20.20 -1.69
N LEU A 47 19.42 20.39 -1.67
CA LEU A 47 18.78 21.42 -2.46
C LEU A 47 19.46 22.75 -2.14
N SER A 48 20.05 23.39 -3.14
CA SER A 48 20.58 24.74 -2.95
C SER A 48 19.44 25.68 -2.56
N PHE A 49 19.77 26.74 -1.84
CA PHE A 49 18.79 27.78 -1.49
C PHE A 49 18.07 28.34 -2.73
N GLU A 50 18.81 28.49 -3.84
CA GLU A 50 18.27 28.93 -5.13
C GLU A 50 17.26 27.93 -5.72
N GLU A 51 17.55 26.62 -5.65
CA GLU A 51 16.61 25.59 -6.12
C GLU A 51 15.37 25.51 -5.23
N LEU A 52 15.53 25.68 -3.91
CA LEU A 52 14.40 25.76 -2.98
C LEU A 52 13.51 26.96 -3.30
N GLN A 53 14.10 28.15 -3.47
CA GLN A 53 13.40 29.37 -3.84
C GLN A 53 12.68 29.23 -5.20
N ARG A 54 13.32 28.58 -6.18
CA ARG A 54 12.73 28.27 -7.48
C ARG A 54 11.50 27.38 -7.33
N ARG A 55 11.57 26.31 -6.52
CA ARG A 55 10.44 25.40 -6.28
C ARG A 55 9.27 26.10 -5.59
N PHE A 56 9.53 26.93 -4.58
CA PHE A 56 8.48 27.72 -3.94
C PHE A 56 7.84 28.74 -4.88
N SER A 57 8.62 29.34 -5.79
CA SER A 57 8.08 30.25 -6.81
C SER A 57 7.15 29.54 -7.79
N VAL A 58 7.52 28.34 -8.23
CA VAL A 58 6.67 27.49 -9.08
C VAL A 58 5.39 27.09 -8.34
N LEU A 59 5.52 26.66 -7.07
CA LEU A 59 4.37 26.29 -6.26
C LEU A 59 3.42 27.46 -6.01
N LEU A 60 3.96 28.65 -5.73
CA LEU A 60 3.16 29.87 -5.60
C LEU A 60 2.41 30.16 -6.90
N ALA A 61 3.08 30.10 -8.06
CA ALA A 61 2.44 30.31 -9.35
C ALA A 61 1.30 29.31 -9.61
N GLN A 62 1.48 28.03 -9.25
CA GLN A 62 0.45 27.01 -9.36
C GLN A 62 -0.74 27.29 -8.45
N VAL A 63 -0.50 27.65 -7.18
CA VAL A 63 -1.58 27.95 -6.22
C VAL A 63 -2.35 29.21 -6.64
N THR A 64 -1.65 30.24 -7.11
CA THR A 64 -2.30 31.44 -7.67
C THR A 64 -3.14 31.10 -8.91
N GLN A 65 -2.68 30.20 -9.77
CA GLN A 65 -3.49 29.75 -10.92
C GLN A 65 -4.75 29.01 -10.47
N VAL A 66 -4.63 28.10 -9.50
CA VAL A 66 -5.79 27.39 -8.92
C VAL A 66 -6.78 28.39 -8.29
N GLU A 67 -6.28 29.41 -7.60
CA GLU A 67 -7.11 30.49 -7.05
C GLU A 67 -7.88 31.22 -8.16
N CYS A 68 -7.23 31.57 -9.27
CA CYS A 68 -7.88 32.17 -10.44
C CYS A 68 -8.94 31.26 -11.07
N ASP A 69 -8.63 29.97 -11.24
CA ASP A 69 -9.57 29.00 -11.81
C ASP A 69 -10.80 28.84 -10.92
N VAL A 70 -10.61 28.76 -9.60
CA VAL A 70 -11.69 28.72 -8.60
C VAL A 70 -12.58 29.95 -8.68
N THR A 71 -12.01 31.15 -8.78
CA THR A 71 -12.82 32.38 -8.96
C THR A 71 -13.58 32.40 -10.29
N THR A 72 -13.02 31.81 -11.35
CA THR A 72 -13.67 31.73 -12.66
C THR A 72 -14.88 30.81 -12.64
N ILE A 73 -14.77 29.65 -11.96
CA ILE A 73 -15.86 28.67 -11.89
C ILE A 73 -16.89 28.98 -10.81
N GLU A 74 -16.60 29.89 -9.87
CA GLU A 74 -17.50 30.29 -8.79
C GLU A 74 -18.87 30.73 -9.32
N GLY A 75 -18.92 31.52 -10.39
CA GLY A 75 -20.18 31.96 -10.99
C GLY A 75 -21.04 30.79 -11.49
N SER A 76 -20.40 29.77 -12.10
CA SER A 76 -21.08 28.56 -12.58
C SER A 76 -21.53 27.67 -11.41
N PHE A 77 -20.67 27.49 -10.40
CA PHE A 77 -20.98 26.70 -9.21
C PHE A 77 -22.16 27.29 -8.43
N VAL A 78 -22.15 28.61 -8.19
CA VAL A 78 -23.23 29.31 -7.49
C VAL A 78 -24.55 29.21 -8.26
N ALA A 79 -24.52 29.39 -9.59
CA ALA A 79 -25.71 29.33 -10.42
C ALA A 79 -26.33 27.92 -10.51
N ASN A 80 -25.51 26.88 -10.57
CA ASN A 80 -25.97 25.52 -10.92
C ASN A 80 -26.06 24.56 -9.73
N VAL A 81 -25.13 24.68 -8.76
CA VAL A 81 -24.98 23.72 -7.66
C VAL A 81 -25.52 24.29 -6.36
N ALA A 82 -25.05 25.48 -5.96
CA ALA A 82 -25.45 26.09 -4.68
C ALA A 82 -26.96 26.37 -4.61
N ALA A 83 -27.59 26.70 -5.74
CA ALA A 83 -29.05 26.88 -5.83
C ALA A 83 -29.84 25.59 -5.58
N ARG A 84 -29.24 24.42 -5.80
CA ARG A 84 -29.88 23.10 -5.62
C ARG A 84 -29.51 22.44 -4.30
N LEU A 85 -28.31 22.71 -3.78
CA LEU A 85 -27.74 22.10 -2.58
C LEU A 85 -27.06 23.17 -1.71
N PRO A 86 -27.81 23.84 -0.81
CA PRO A 86 -27.27 24.92 0.02
C PRO A 86 -26.13 24.50 0.96
N SER A 87 -26.08 23.23 1.37
CA SER A 87 -25.00 22.66 2.19
C SER A 87 -23.64 22.76 1.50
N ASP A 88 -23.60 22.59 0.18
CA ASP A 88 -22.37 22.49 -0.60
C ASP A 88 -21.74 23.87 -0.84
N ALA A 89 -22.52 24.94 -0.72
CA ALA A 89 -22.01 26.31 -0.75
C ALA A 89 -21.02 26.58 0.40
N SER A 90 -21.27 26.01 1.59
CA SER A 90 -20.38 26.18 2.74
C SER A 90 -19.02 25.52 2.53
N HIS A 91 -19.00 24.34 1.88
CA HIS A 91 -17.76 23.65 1.50
C HIS A 91 -16.98 24.43 0.44
N TRP A 92 -17.69 25.03 -0.52
CA TRP A 92 -17.08 25.88 -1.55
C TRP A 92 -16.38 27.11 -0.96
N TYR A 93 -17.02 27.84 -0.06
CA TYR A 93 -16.38 28.98 0.61
C TYR A 93 -15.21 28.56 1.50
N THR A 94 -15.30 27.40 2.15
CA THR A 94 -14.19 26.84 2.94
C THR A 94 -12.98 26.50 2.07
N LEU A 95 -13.22 25.89 0.89
CA LEU A 95 -12.18 25.60 -0.09
C LEU A 95 -11.50 26.88 -0.58
N LYS A 96 -12.29 27.88 -0.98
CA LYS A 96 -11.78 29.18 -1.45
C LYS A 96 -10.92 29.87 -0.40
N SER A 97 -11.43 29.95 0.85
CA SER A 97 -10.69 30.51 1.98
C SER A 97 -9.36 29.79 2.22
N SER A 98 -9.36 28.45 2.14
CA SER A 98 -8.15 27.64 2.32
C SER A 98 -7.11 27.88 1.23
N ILE A 99 -7.55 28.04 -0.03
CA ILE A 99 -6.66 28.32 -1.17
C ILE A 99 -6.04 29.71 -1.04
N SER A 100 -6.84 30.74 -0.71
CA SER A 100 -6.31 32.09 -0.49
C SER A 100 -5.33 32.14 0.70
N ALA A 101 -5.63 31.45 1.80
CA ALA A 101 -4.70 31.35 2.93
C ALA A 101 -3.37 30.67 2.55
N ALA A 102 -3.42 29.61 1.71
CA ALA A 102 -2.22 28.95 1.20
C ALA A 102 -1.42 29.87 0.26
N SER A 103 -2.10 30.60 -0.62
CA SER A 103 -1.51 31.60 -1.54
C SER A 103 -0.78 32.70 -0.78
N GLU A 104 -1.42 33.25 0.27
CA GLU A 104 -0.83 34.26 1.16
C GLU A 104 0.39 33.72 1.91
N ALA A 105 0.31 32.51 2.47
CA ALA A 105 1.42 31.87 3.18
C ALA A 105 2.62 31.63 2.26
N LEU A 106 2.39 31.11 1.05
CA LEU A 106 3.45 30.91 0.05
C LEU A 106 4.07 32.22 -0.43
N THR A 107 3.25 33.27 -0.56
CA THR A 107 3.73 34.62 -0.88
C THR A 107 4.64 35.15 0.22
N ALA A 108 4.25 34.98 1.49
CA ALA A 108 5.04 35.40 2.64
C ALA A 108 6.39 34.64 2.72
N ILE A 109 6.39 33.33 2.49
CA ILE A 109 7.61 32.50 2.45
C ILE A 109 8.52 32.95 1.29
N THR A 110 7.97 33.12 0.09
CA THR A 110 8.72 33.55 -1.10
C THR A 110 9.36 34.93 -0.89
N ARG A 111 8.61 35.87 -0.31
CA ARG A 111 9.13 37.21 0.04
C ARG A 111 10.21 37.14 1.12
N GLY A 112 10.03 36.28 2.13
CA GLY A 112 11.02 36.05 3.17
C GLY A 112 12.34 35.53 2.61
N MET A 113 12.30 34.55 1.70
CA MET A 113 13.49 34.03 1.03
C MET A 113 14.18 35.09 0.18
N ALA A 114 13.42 35.90 -0.56
CA ALA A 114 14.00 37.00 -1.34
C ALA A 114 14.71 38.05 -0.45
N ALA A 115 14.19 38.32 0.75
CA ALA A 115 14.78 39.27 1.68
C ALA A 115 16.06 38.76 2.36
N THR A 116 16.30 37.44 2.39
CA THR A 116 17.51 36.85 2.98
C THR A 116 18.73 36.88 2.06
N HIS A 117 18.58 37.30 0.80
CA HIS A 117 19.75 37.56 -0.05
C HIS A 117 20.49 38.81 0.47
N PRO A 118 21.76 38.69 0.89
CA PRO A 118 22.54 39.86 1.26
C PRO A 118 22.63 40.79 0.04
N PRO A 119 22.48 42.11 0.24
CA PRO A 119 22.63 43.07 -0.85
C PRO A 119 23.99 42.85 -1.51
N GLN A 120 23.96 42.52 -2.80
CA GLN A 120 25.14 42.30 -3.61
C GLN A 120 26.01 43.56 -3.50
N ALA A 121 27.19 43.43 -2.89
CA ALA A 121 28.08 44.56 -2.69
C ALA A 121 28.32 45.25 -4.04
N PRO A 122 28.27 46.59 -4.10
CA PRO A 122 28.47 47.31 -5.35
C PRO A 122 29.83 46.91 -5.97
N PRO A 123 29.90 46.74 -7.29
CA PRO A 123 31.12 46.32 -7.95
C PRO A 123 32.25 47.29 -7.59
N SER A 124 33.29 46.76 -6.95
CA SER A 124 34.47 47.51 -6.53
C SER A 124 35.08 48.19 -7.75
N HIS A 125 34.91 49.51 -7.86
CA HIS A 125 35.70 50.30 -8.80
C HIS A 125 37.19 50.14 -8.47
N PRO A 126 38.08 50.02 -9.48
CA PRO A 126 39.51 49.95 -9.25
C PRO A 126 39.99 51.32 -8.75
N HIS A 127 40.38 51.42 -7.48
CA HIS A 127 41.09 52.60 -6.97
C HIS A 127 42.56 52.26 -6.69
N PRO A 128 43.50 53.20 -6.95
CA PRO A 128 44.93 52.97 -6.84
C PRO A 128 45.41 53.00 -5.39
N SER A 129 46.55 52.38 -5.14
CA SER A 129 47.25 52.25 -3.86
C SER A 129 47.40 53.58 -3.07
N PRO A 130 47.35 53.55 -1.72
CA PRO A 130 47.68 54.69 -0.88
C PRO A 130 49.11 54.61 -0.32
N PRO A 131 49.73 55.76 0.07
CA PRO A 131 50.91 55.77 0.92
C PRO A 131 50.56 55.95 2.41
N ALA A 132 51.48 55.42 3.20
CA ALA A 132 51.75 55.50 4.64
C ALA A 132 50.97 56.45 5.58
N ALA A 133 50.69 55.86 6.75
CA ALA A 133 50.74 56.40 8.12
C ALA A 133 49.68 57.44 8.56
N HIS A 134 48.90 57.08 9.59
CA HIS A 134 48.92 57.71 10.93
C HIS A 134 48.00 56.95 11.90
N ALA A 135 48.28 57.10 13.19
CA ALA A 135 47.76 56.32 14.31
C ALA A 135 46.57 56.97 15.04
N ALA A 136 45.70 56.10 15.59
CA ALA A 136 44.87 56.25 16.81
C ALA A 136 43.65 57.23 16.77
N PRO A 137 42.68 57.15 17.72
CA PRO A 137 42.07 55.97 18.36
C PRO A 137 40.52 56.06 18.56
N THR A 138 39.92 54.92 18.97
CA THR A 138 38.77 54.74 19.90
C THR A 138 37.30 54.90 19.45
N HIS A 139 36.51 53.97 20.03
CA HIS A 139 35.06 53.88 20.22
C HIS A 139 34.21 53.29 19.10
N THR A 140 33.91 52.00 19.24
CA THR A 140 32.68 51.41 18.69
C THR A 140 31.98 50.69 19.84
N GLU A 141 30.91 51.29 20.32
CA GLU A 141 29.93 50.64 21.19
C GLU A 141 29.31 49.48 20.42
N HIS A 142 29.54 48.25 20.90
CA HIS A 142 28.78 47.09 20.49
C HIS A 142 27.39 47.16 21.12
N THR A 143 26.49 47.92 20.49
CA THR A 143 25.06 47.73 20.68
C THR A 143 24.71 46.37 20.05
N GLY A 144 24.63 45.35 20.91
CA GLY A 144 24.10 44.03 20.59
C GLY A 144 22.63 44.14 20.22
N GLY A 145 22.36 44.57 18.99
CA GLY A 145 21.09 44.35 18.33
C GLY A 145 20.99 42.86 18.06
N ALA A 146 20.41 42.12 19.01
CA ALA A 146 19.89 40.79 18.75
C ALA A 146 18.92 40.92 17.58
N ALA A 147 19.42 40.64 16.37
CA ALA A 147 18.59 40.43 15.20
C ALA A 147 17.61 39.35 15.61
N ALA A 148 16.36 39.75 15.84
CA ALA A 148 15.27 38.83 16.11
C ALA A 148 15.12 37.98 14.84
N THR A 149 15.85 36.86 14.79
CA THR A 149 15.69 35.84 13.77
C THR A 149 14.25 35.39 13.91
N SER A 150 13.40 35.83 12.98
CA SER A 150 11.97 35.54 12.88
C SER A 150 11.79 34.04 12.69
N THR A 151 11.97 33.31 13.77
CA THR A 151 11.91 31.86 13.80
C THR A 151 10.44 31.53 14.00
N LEU A 152 9.84 30.87 13.02
CA LEU A 152 8.48 30.38 13.12
C LEU A 152 8.32 29.54 14.39
N PRO A 153 7.19 29.65 15.12
CA PRO A 153 6.93 28.81 16.27
C PRO A 153 7.06 27.32 15.91
N PRO A 154 7.65 26.47 16.78
CA PRO A 154 7.87 25.05 16.48
C PRO A 154 6.59 24.31 16.06
N ASP A 155 5.45 24.66 16.65
CA ASP A 155 4.15 24.06 16.31
C ASP A 155 3.70 24.43 14.89
N VAL A 156 3.93 25.67 14.45
CA VAL A 156 3.61 26.10 13.07
C VAL A 156 4.50 25.37 12.07
N CYS A 157 5.80 25.27 12.34
CA CYS A 157 6.70 24.48 11.50
C CYS A 157 6.25 23.02 11.43
N ARG A 158 6.00 22.38 12.57
CA ARG A 158 5.62 20.96 12.65
C ARG A 158 4.30 20.68 11.95
N ASP A 159 3.26 21.45 12.28
CA ASP A 159 1.89 21.10 11.95
C ASP A 159 1.45 21.65 10.57
N VAL A 160 2.18 22.65 10.02
CA VAL A 160 1.93 23.21 8.69
C VAL A 160 2.99 22.78 7.68
N ILE A 161 4.27 23.05 7.96
CA ILE A 161 5.34 22.83 6.95
C ILE A 161 5.69 21.34 6.86
N TYR A 162 6.12 20.74 7.97
CA TYR A 162 6.59 19.35 8.00
C TYR A 162 5.47 18.33 7.76
N ARG A 163 4.21 18.72 8.02
CA ARG A 163 3.04 17.92 7.68
C ARG A 163 2.86 17.72 6.18
N CYS A 164 3.30 18.68 5.36
CA CYS A 164 3.19 18.62 3.90
C CYS A 164 4.34 17.86 3.22
N LEU A 165 5.43 17.60 3.95
CA LEU A 165 6.56 16.84 3.43
C LEU A 165 6.32 15.33 3.58
N PRO A 166 6.84 14.48 2.67
CA PRO A 166 6.99 13.04 2.92
C PRO A 166 7.77 12.79 4.22
N ILE A 167 7.48 11.70 4.93
CA ILE A 167 8.07 11.42 6.24
C ILE A 167 9.60 11.35 6.19
N ASP A 168 10.18 10.81 5.12
CA ASP A 168 11.63 10.75 4.94
C ASP A 168 12.23 12.15 4.75
N GLU A 169 11.62 13.00 3.91
CA GLU A 169 12.04 14.39 3.77
C GLU A 169 11.89 15.18 5.06
N ALA A 170 10.78 14.98 5.79
CA ALA A 170 10.54 15.62 7.09
C ALA A 170 11.63 15.24 8.11
N VAL A 171 11.97 13.95 8.21
CA VAL A 171 13.03 13.45 9.09
C VAL A 171 14.40 13.99 8.65
N CYS A 172 14.72 13.90 7.35
CA CYS A 172 16.02 14.32 6.80
C CYS A 172 16.25 15.83 6.90
N SER A 173 15.21 16.65 6.80
CA SER A 173 15.34 18.11 6.89
C SER A 173 15.30 18.62 8.33
N ALA A 174 14.46 18.06 9.21
CA ALA A 174 14.34 18.53 10.59
C ALA A 174 15.57 18.21 11.45
N ARG A 175 16.06 16.97 11.35
CA ARG A 175 17.04 16.42 12.30
C ARG A 175 18.43 17.08 12.24
N PRO A 176 18.95 17.50 11.07
CA PRO A 176 20.24 18.19 10.99
C PRO A 176 20.26 19.63 11.52
N ILE A 177 19.10 20.32 11.55
CA ILE A 177 19.03 21.77 11.90
C ILE A 177 19.49 22.02 13.34
N SER A 178 19.10 21.15 14.28
CA SER A 178 19.58 21.15 15.66
C SER A 178 19.10 19.89 16.37
N ARG A 179 19.96 19.23 17.15
CA ARG A 179 19.59 18.01 17.89
C ARG A 179 18.36 18.22 18.78
N ALA A 180 18.23 19.39 19.43
CA ALA A 180 17.10 19.69 20.31
C ALA A 180 15.86 20.11 19.51
N HIS A 181 16.00 21.09 18.60
CA HIS A 181 14.87 21.64 17.86
C HIS A 181 14.29 20.66 16.83
N GLY A 182 15.15 19.97 16.07
CA GLY A 182 14.73 18.95 15.11
C GLY A 182 14.02 17.76 15.77
N SER A 183 14.44 17.39 16.99
CA SER A 183 13.75 16.36 17.78
C SER A 183 12.37 16.79 18.26
N GLN A 184 12.15 18.09 18.49
CA GLN A 184 10.83 18.62 18.86
C GLN A 184 9.88 18.67 17.66
N LEU A 185 10.41 18.95 16.47
CA LEU A 185 9.63 19.00 15.23
C LEU A 185 9.20 17.60 14.78
N VAL A 186 10.13 16.65 14.72
CA VAL A 186 9.85 15.28 14.26
C VAL A 186 10.11 14.30 15.39
N ASN A 187 9.10 14.09 16.24
CA ASN A 187 9.09 13.15 17.35
C ASN A 187 8.16 11.95 17.10
N GLU A 188 8.10 11.02 18.06
CA GLU A 188 7.27 9.82 18.00
C GLU A 188 5.80 10.16 17.76
N ALA A 189 5.29 11.17 18.45
CA ALA A 189 3.89 11.59 18.32
C ALA A 189 3.59 12.15 16.92
N PHE A 190 4.53 12.86 16.30
CA PHE A 190 4.40 13.32 14.92
C PHE A 190 4.32 12.13 13.95
N ALA A 191 5.24 11.16 14.06
CA ALA A 191 5.26 10.01 13.16
C ALA A 191 4.02 9.11 13.36
N LEU A 192 3.60 8.87 14.60
CA LEU A 192 2.40 8.08 14.91
C LEU A 192 1.13 8.73 14.35
N ARG A 193 0.96 10.06 14.51
CA ARG A 193 -0.18 10.77 13.92
C ARG A 193 -0.26 10.62 12.40
N ARG A 194 0.89 10.50 11.73
CA ARG A 194 0.92 10.25 10.28
C ARG A 194 0.51 8.83 9.95
N VAL A 195 1.00 7.84 10.71
CA VAL A 195 0.54 6.45 10.60
C VAL A 195 -0.98 6.38 10.77
N ASP A 196 -1.53 6.90 11.88
CA ASP A 196 -2.96 6.87 12.18
C ASP A 196 -3.80 7.54 11.08
N LYS A 197 -3.32 8.68 10.56
CA LYS A 197 -3.95 9.37 9.43
C LYS A 197 -3.97 8.49 8.19
N HIS A 198 -2.85 7.87 7.82
CA HIS A 198 -2.81 7.00 6.65
C HIS A 198 -3.70 5.77 6.80
N LEU A 199 -3.70 5.13 7.98
CA LEU A 199 -4.59 4.00 8.26
C LEU A 199 -6.06 4.40 8.11
N THR A 200 -6.42 5.59 8.59
CA THR A 200 -7.78 6.13 8.46
C THR A 200 -8.13 6.45 7.01
N ASP A 201 -7.26 7.19 6.31
CA ASP A 201 -7.47 7.64 4.93
C ASP A 201 -7.58 6.45 3.94
N THR A 202 -7.05 5.27 4.30
CA THR A 202 -7.04 4.06 3.46
C THR A 202 -7.95 2.94 3.97
N ASN A 203 -8.83 3.21 4.95
CA ASN A 203 -9.73 2.23 5.58
C ASN A 203 -9.02 1.00 6.18
N LEU A 204 -7.78 1.17 6.64
CA LEU A 204 -7.00 0.14 7.34
C LEU A 204 -7.11 0.24 8.87
N THR A 205 -7.77 1.27 9.40
CA THR A 205 -8.04 1.38 10.84
C THR A 205 -8.77 0.14 11.35
N GLY A 206 -8.22 -0.48 12.41
CA GLY A 206 -8.73 -1.73 12.98
C GLY A 206 -8.34 -3.00 12.19
N LEU A 207 -7.74 -2.85 11.00
CA LEU A 207 -7.20 -3.97 10.19
C LEU A 207 -5.69 -4.09 10.31
N ILE A 208 -4.98 -2.96 10.32
CA ILE A 208 -3.54 -2.86 10.55
C ILE A 208 -3.31 -1.93 11.73
N ASP A 209 -2.34 -2.28 12.56
CA ASP A 209 -1.88 -1.42 13.65
C ASP A 209 -0.35 -1.52 13.79
N VAL A 210 0.23 -0.61 14.56
CA VAL A 210 1.65 -0.51 14.82
C VAL A 210 1.93 -0.62 16.32
N HIS A 211 3.01 -1.31 16.68
CA HIS A 211 3.46 -1.31 18.08
C HIS A 211 3.92 0.08 18.55
N ARG A 212 4.30 0.18 19.84
CA ARG A 212 4.98 1.37 20.42
C ARG A 212 6.49 1.18 20.69
N PRO A 213 7.39 1.02 19.69
CA PRO A 213 8.79 0.75 20.00
C PRO A 213 9.63 2.03 20.00
N THR A 214 9.66 2.83 18.92
CA THR A 214 10.56 3.99 18.79
C THR A 214 10.15 4.91 17.65
N LEU A 215 10.72 6.13 17.58
CA LEU A 215 10.58 7.00 16.41
C LEU A 215 11.06 6.33 15.12
N GLN A 216 12.21 5.64 15.14
CA GLN A 216 12.78 4.99 13.96
C GLN A 216 11.78 3.99 13.35
N TYR A 217 11.15 3.18 14.21
CA TYR A 217 10.11 2.26 13.78
C TYR A 217 8.92 2.99 13.17
N TYR A 218 8.36 4.00 13.85
CA TYR A 218 7.22 4.74 13.30
C TYR A 218 7.52 5.42 11.97
N THR A 219 8.74 5.95 11.80
CA THR A 219 9.15 6.53 10.52
C THR A 219 9.18 5.49 9.41
N LYS A 220 9.56 4.23 9.69
CA LYS A 220 9.50 3.14 8.71
C LYS A 220 8.08 2.74 8.37
N CYS A 221 7.17 2.66 9.36
CA CYS A 221 5.77 2.35 9.11
C CYS A 221 5.10 3.47 8.31
N ALA A 222 5.27 4.74 8.73
CA ALA A 222 4.79 5.89 7.99
C ALA A 222 5.36 5.91 6.57
N TYR A 223 6.63 5.56 6.39
CA TYR A 223 7.26 5.50 5.08
C TYR A 223 6.59 4.47 4.16
N ALA A 224 6.37 3.25 4.65
CA ALA A 224 5.69 2.20 3.90
C ALA A 224 4.22 2.54 3.58
N LEU A 225 3.53 3.22 4.50
CA LEU A 225 2.16 3.69 4.30
C LEU A 225 2.09 4.80 3.25
N GLU A 226 2.92 5.83 3.38
CA GLU A 226 2.96 6.97 2.45
C GLU A 226 3.36 6.56 1.04
N HIS A 227 4.39 5.72 0.91
CA HIS A 227 4.90 5.32 -0.39
C HIS A 227 4.05 4.23 -1.06
N GLY A 228 3.13 3.61 -0.32
CA GLY A 228 2.18 2.64 -0.86
C GLY A 228 1.07 3.21 -1.74
N GLY A 229 0.83 4.52 -1.66
CA GLY A 229 -0.14 5.22 -2.51
C GLY A 229 -1.54 4.56 -2.50
N ALA A 230 -2.20 4.59 -3.65
CA ALA A 230 -3.57 4.09 -3.81
C ALA A 230 -3.71 2.57 -3.64
N VAL A 231 -2.62 1.79 -3.78
CA VAL A 231 -2.68 0.33 -3.63
C VAL A 231 -3.03 -0.06 -2.19
N TRP A 232 -2.77 0.80 -1.20
CA TRP A 232 -3.25 0.55 0.17
C TRP A 232 -4.76 0.43 0.28
N CYS A 233 -5.52 1.09 -0.60
CA CYS A 233 -6.98 1.03 -0.62
C CYS A 233 -7.52 -0.34 -1.06
N GLU A 234 -6.67 -1.22 -1.64
CA GLU A 234 -7.07 -2.56 -2.10
C GLU A 234 -6.95 -3.64 -1.01
N TRP A 235 -6.09 -3.39 -0.01
CA TRP A 235 -5.79 -4.37 1.05
C TRP A 235 -6.90 -4.56 2.10
N PRO A 236 -7.76 -3.57 2.45
CA PRO A 236 -8.83 -3.77 3.42
C PRO A 236 -9.74 -4.96 3.07
N ASP A 237 -10.15 -5.07 1.81
CA ASP A 237 -10.98 -6.19 1.33
C ASP A 237 -10.29 -7.54 1.55
N PHE A 238 -9.02 -7.64 1.17
CA PHE A 238 -8.24 -8.86 1.31
C PHE A 238 -8.04 -9.23 2.78
N ILE A 239 -7.69 -8.28 3.64
CA ILE A 239 -7.44 -8.54 5.08
C ILE A 239 -8.73 -9.01 5.77
N ARG A 240 -9.88 -8.43 5.42
CA ARG A 240 -11.18 -8.86 5.96
C ARG A 240 -11.53 -10.28 5.51
N LEU A 241 -11.30 -10.60 4.23
CA LEU A 241 -11.45 -11.97 3.75
C LEU A 241 -10.51 -12.92 4.51
N ALA A 242 -9.23 -12.57 4.66
CA ALA A 242 -8.28 -13.39 5.40
C ALA A 242 -8.72 -13.68 6.85
N ASP A 243 -9.31 -12.70 7.55
CA ASP A 243 -9.88 -12.89 8.90
C ASP A 243 -11.12 -13.80 8.93
N ILE A 244 -12.02 -13.64 7.96
CA ILE A 244 -13.20 -14.51 7.81
C ILE A 244 -12.75 -15.96 7.56
N TYR A 245 -11.74 -16.17 6.71
CA TYR A 245 -11.17 -17.47 6.37
C TYR A 245 -10.16 -17.99 7.40
N LYS A 246 -9.98 -17.33 8.55
CA LYS A 246 -9.09 -17.79 9.63
C LYS A 246 -7.63 -17.95 9.22
N LEU A 247 -7.18 -17.10 8.30
CA LEU A 247 -5.79 -17.01 7.87
C LEU A 247 -4.94 -16.11 8.79
N THR A 248 -5.56 -15.48 9.79
CA THR A 248 -4.88 -14.69 10.82
C THR A 248 -5.37 -15.12 12.19
N ASP A 249 -4.52 -14.94 13.21
CA ASP A 249 -4.89 -15.12 14.62
C ASP A 249 -5.85 -14.04 15.14
N GLY A 250 -6.07 -12.99 14.35
CA GLY A 250 -7.06 -11.94 14.58
C GLY A 250 -6.64 -10.60 14.00
N LEU A 251 -7.52 -9.61 14.17
CA LEU A 251 -7.29 -8.23 13.78
C LEU A 251 -7.14 -7.32 15.02
N PRO A 252 -6.32 -6.25 14.94
CA PRO A 252 -5.55 -5.80 13.78
C PRO A 252 -4.25 -6.60 13.55
N LEU A 253 -3.80 -6.67 12.30
CA LEU A 253 -2.47 -7.16 11.92
C LEU A 253 -1.41 -6.17 12.39
N ILE A 254 -0.55 -6.59 13.32
CA ILE A 254 0.47 -5.70 13.88
C ILE A 254 1.76 -5.74 13.05
N MET A 255 2.12 -4.61 12.44
CA MET A 255 3.40 -4.51 11.72
C MET A 255 4.57 -4.76 12.68
N SER A 256 5.29 -5.87 12.51
CA SER A 256 6.36 -6.23 13.44
C SER A 256 7.57 -5.32 13.31
N SER A 257 8.03 -4.75 14.42
CA SER A 257 9.24 -3.91 14.44
C SER A 257 10.50 -4.67 14.00
N GLN A 258 10.61 -5.94 14.38
CA GLN A 258 11.70 -6.82 13.97
C GLN A 258 11.62 -7.12 12.48
N TRP A 259 10.41 -7.39 11.97
CA TRP A 259 10.21 -7.65 10.55
C TRP A 259 10.56 -6.42 9.70
N MET A 260 10.07 -5.24 10.08
CA MET A 260 10.36 -3.98 9.40
C MET A 260 11.85 -3.63 9.46
N ALA A 261 12.56 -4.03 10.52
CA ALA A 261 14.00 -3.86 10.61
C ALA A 261 14.76 -4.78 9.64
N ALA A 262 14.34 -6.04 9.53
CA ALA A 262 15.00 -7.06 8.71
C ALA A 262 14.71 -6.89 7.21
N HIS A 263 13.46 -6.61 6.83
CA HIS A 263 13.02 -6.63 5.44
C HIS A 263 13.01 -5.24 4.80
N LEU A 264 12.96 -4.18 5.61
CA LEU A 264 13.08 -2.80 5.15
C LEU A 264 14.28 -2.10 5.82
N PRO A 265 15.52 -2.60 5.64
CA PRO A 265 16.69 -2.01 6.28
C PRO A 265 16.99 -0.63 5.67
N THR A 266 16.84 -0.47 4.36
CA THR A 266 17.02 0.82 3.66
C THR A 266 15.83 1.19 2.76
N LYS A 267 15.77 2.47 2.37
CA LYS A 267 14.82 2.97 1.35
C LYS A 267 15.03 2.25 0.02
N ALA A 268 16.28 1.99 -0.38
CA ALA A 268 16.58 1.33 -1.64
C ALA A 268 16.02 -0.10 -1.66
N ASP A 269 16.16 -0.85 -0.56
CA ASP A 269 15.60 -2.20 -0.42
C ASP A 269 14.07 -2.17 -0.48
N PHE A 270 13.43 -1.16 0.12
CA PHE A 270 12.00 -0.94 -0.06
C PHE A 270 11.62 -0.64 -1.52
N HIS A 271 12.52 -0.32 -2.45
CA HIS A 271 12.12 -0.04 -3.85
C HIS A 271 12.54 -1.13 -4.85
N THR A 272 13.05 -2.28 -4.38
CA THR A 272 13.46 -3.38 -5.26
C THR A 272 12.30 -4.23 -5.78
N MET A 273 11.12 -4.14 -5.16
CA MET A 273 9.93 -4.92 -5.51
C MET A 273 8.81 -4.01 -6.05
N PRO A 274 7.85 -4.54 -6.83
CA PRO A 274 6.62 -3.81 -7.18
C PRO A 274 5.81 -3.41 -5.94
N LEU A 275 4.98 -2.36 -6.05
CA LEU A 275 4.39 -1.71 -4.87
C LEU A 275 3.48 -2.61 -4.03
N ALA A 276 2.58 -3.35 -4.69
CA ALA A 276 1.67 -4.28 -4.03
C ALA A 276 2.43 -5.36 -3.23
N LEU A 277 3.49 -5.94 -3.82
CA LEU A 277 4.30 -6.95 -3.15
C LEU A 277 4.98 -6.39 -1.90
N ARG A 278 5.44 -5.14 -1.95
CA ARG A 278 6.07 -4.49 -0.79
C ARG A 278 5.11 -4.27 0.35
N GLN A 279 3.92 -3.77 0.05
CA GLN A 279 2.87 -3.58 1.05
C GLN A 279 2.48 -4.93 1.66
N TYR A 280 2.23 -5.94 0.82
CA TYR A 280 1.93 -7.28 1.30
C TYR A 280 3.06 -7.85 2.16
N SER A 281 4.33 -7.63 1.81
CA SER A 281 5.46 -8.08 2.62
C SER A 281 5.41 -7.55 4.06
N THR A 282 4.79 -6.39 4.31
CA THR A 282 4.70 -5.82 5.66
C THR A 282 3.75 -6.55 6.61
N PHE A 283 2.80 -7.33 6.09
CA PHE A 283 1.80 -8.04 6.92
C PHE A 283 1.56 -9.51 6.51
N GLY A 284 1.99 -9.94 5.31
CA GLY A 284 1.76 -11.31 4.81
C GLY A 284 2.39 -12.39 5.69
N HIS A 285 3.48 -12.09 6.38
CA HIS A 285 4.10 -12.98 7.36
C HIS A 285 3.25 -13.25 8.61
N LEU A 286 2.25 -12.40 8.87
CA LEU A 286 1.27 -12.55 9.96
C LEU A 286 0.10 -13.44 9.54
N LEU A 287 0.07 -13.87 8.28
CA LEU A 287 -0.95 -14.75 7.75
C LEU A 287 -0.42 -16.19 7.69
N ASN A 288 -1.32 -17.13 7.87
CA ASN A 288 -1.02 -18.55 7.93
C ASN A 288 -2.11 -19.38 7.25
N TYR A 289 -1.68 -20.39 6.49
CA TYR A 289 -2.56 -21.43 5.96
C TYR A 289 -2.00 -22.79 6.36
N GLU A 290 -2.80 -23.59 7.07
CA GLU A 290 -2.42 -24.94 7.54
C GLU A 290 -1.06 -25.00 8.27
N GLY A 291 -0.77 -24.01 9.11
CA GLY A 291 0.50 -23.92 9.84
C GLY A 291 1.65 -23.29 9.03
N THR A 292 1.46 -23.03 7.73
CA THR A 292 2.48 -22.43 6.87
C THR A 292 2.30 -20.91 6.76
N SER A 293 3.37 -20.16 7.04
CA SER A 293 3.36 -18.69 6.87
C SER A 293 3.21 -18.31 5.40
N LEU A 294 2.39 -17.29 5.12
CA LEU A 294 2.19 -16.75 3.78
C LEU A 294 3.15 -15.59 3.45
N ALA A 295 4.31 -15.54 4.11
CA ALA A 295 5.34 -14.56 3.82
C ALA A 295 5.87 -14.71 2.38
N LEU A 296 6.11 -13.57 1.70
CA LEU A 296 6.81 -13.59 0.42
C LEU A 296 8.24 -14.06 0.61
N THR A 297 8.62 -15.06 -0.18
CA THR A 297 10.00 -15.54 -0.25
C THR A 297 10.56 -15.20 -1.63
N LYS A 298 11.71 -14.53 -1.66
CA LYS A 298 12.45 -14.34 -2.90
C LYS A 298 13.18 -15.64 -3.20
N VAL A 299 12.89 -16.23 -4.36
CA VAL A 299 13.67 -17.33 -4.90
C VAL A 299 14.79 -16.69 -5.71
N ASP A 300 16.04 -16.94 -5.33
CA ASP A 300 17.17 -16.50 -6.15
C ASP A 300 17.12 -17.29 -7.46
N GLU A 301 17.15 -16.60 -8.61
CA GLU A 301 17.07 -17.16 -9.97
C GLU A 301 18.29 -18.06 -10.34
N ALA A 302 19.07 -18.50 -9.36
CA ALA A 302 20.22 -19.35 -9.51
C ALA A 302 19.79 -20.81 -9.47
N ASP A 303 19.45 -21.33 -10.65
CA ASP A 303 19.31 -22.76 -11.03
C ASP A 303 18.00 -23.07 -11.77
N ASP A 304 17.57 -22.17 -12.66
CA ASP A 304 17.04 -22.61 -13.96
C ASP A 304 18.18 -23.22 -14.80
N SER A 305 19.01 -24.07 -14.19
CA SER A 305 19.76 -25.08 -14.93
C SER A 305 18.67 -25.97 -15.48
N ASP A 306 18.21 -25.59 -16.68
CA ASP A 306 17.56 -26.43 -17.65
C ASP A 306 18.02 -27.85 -17.35
N GLY A 307 17.18 -28.60 -16.64
CA GLY A 307 17.30 -30.03 -16.60
C GLY A 307 17.12 -30.41 -18.04
N GLU A 308 18.23 -30.45 -18.77
CA GLU A 308 18.41 -31.13 -20.03
C GLU A 308 17.86 -32.53 -19.76
N ASP A 309 16.56 -32.67 -19.98
CA ASP A 309 15.93 -33.93 -20.30
C ASP A 309 16.65 -34.37 -21.57
N GLY A 310 17.74 -35.10 -21.31
CA GLY A 310 18.59 -35.70 -22.30
C GLY A 310 17.71 -36.49 -23.24
N ASP A 311 17.57 -35.94 -24.44
CA ASP A 311 18.02 -36.64 -25.63
C ASP A 311 17.43 -38.06 -25.80
N GLU A 312 16.10 -38.18 -25.82
CA GLU A 312 15.48 -39.24 -26.62
C GLU A 312 15.14 -38.70 -28.01
N ALA A 313 16.18 -38.65 -28.82
CA ALA A 313 16.14 -38.52 -30.26
C ALA A 313 15.19 -39.56 -30.89
N LYS A 314 13.92 -39.19 -31.09
CA LYS A 314 13.09 -39.76 -32.14
C LYS A 314 12.91 -38.74 -33.26
N LYS A 315 13.76 -38.91 -34.27
CA LYS A 315 13.53 -38.43 -35.63
C LYS A 315 12.17 -38.95 -36.11
N GLU A 316 11.16 -38.10 -36.10
CA GLU A 316 10.04 -38.24 -37.02
C GLU A 316 9.97 -36.99 -37.90
N ASP A 317 10.54 -37.19 -39.08
CA ASP A 317 10.56 -36.30 -40.23
C ASP A 317 9.15 -36.29 -40.82
N GLY A 318 8.37 -35.22 -40.60
CA GLY A 318 6.95 -35.25 -40.95
C GLY A 318 6.15 -33.96 -40.76
N GLY A 319 6.60 -32.84 -41.35
CA GLY A 319 5.71 -31.82 -41.93
C GLY A 319 4.55 -31.25 -41.09
N GLY A 320 4.74 -31.03 -39.78
CA GLY A 320 3.72 -30.40 -38.92
C GLY A 320 3.87 -28.88 -38.91
N ARG A 321 2.87 -28.15 -39.44
CA ARG A 321 2.72 -26.69 -39.34
C ARG A 321 3.05 -26.22 -37.92
N GLY A 322 4.24 -25.66 -37.75
CA GLY A 322 4.63 -24.94 -36.55
C GLY A 322 3.72 -23.73 -36.39
N THR A 323 2.65 -23.89 -35.61
CA THR A 323 1.96 -22.77 -35.00
C THR A 323 2.97 -22.15 -34.07
N LYS A 324 3.74 -21.18 -34.58
CA LYS A 324 4.34 -20.13 -33.77
C LYS A 324 3.17 -19.62 -32.92
N ARG A 325 3.06 -20.10 -31.68
CA ARG A 325 2.30 -19.46 -30.62
C ARG A 325 2.95 -18.10 -30.52
N GLY A 326 2.48 -17.19 -31.38
CA GLY A 326 2.91 -15.82 -31.39
C GLY A 326 2.78 -15.32 -29.97
N ARG A 327 3.68 -14.42 -29.59
CA ARG A 327 3.53 -13.60 -28.39
C ARG A 327 2.14 -12.94 -28.45
N GLY A 328 1.12 -13.67 -28.01
CA GLY A 328 -0.24 -13.24 -27.99
C GLY A 328 -0.22 -12.02 -27.11
N THR A 329 -0.59 -10.89 -27.69
CA THR A 329 -0.91 -9.69 -26.94
C THR A 329 -2.02 -10.06 -25.96
N HIS A 330 -1.63 -10.44 -24.75
CA HIS A 330 -2.59 -10.74 -23.70
C HIS A 330 -3.39 -9.46 -23.42
N ARG A 331 -4.71 -9.58 -23.28
CA ARG A 331 -5.66 -8.47 -23.10
C ARG A 331 -5.26 -7.46 -22.02
N PHE A 332 -4.61 -7.92 -20.95
CA PHE A 332 -4.22 -7.08 -19.82
C PHE A 332 -2.95 -6.27 -20.07
N ARG A 333 -2.21 -6.52 -21.17
CA ARG A 333 -0.92 -5.86 -21.41
C ARG A 333 -1.00 -4.34 -21.44
N GLU A 334 -2.10 -3.81 -21.97
CA GLU A 334 -2.35 -2.37 -22.05
C GLU A 334 -2.84 -1.78 -20.72
N THR A 335 -3.31 -2.61 -19.80
CA THR A 335 -3.90 -2.20 -18.51
C THR A 335 -3.03 -2.57 -17.31
N TYR A 336 -1.77 -2.99 -17.54
CA TYR A 336 -0.88 -3.34 -16.45
C TYR A 336 -0.51 -2.12 -15.63
N ASP A 337 -0.85 -2.17 -14.34
CA ASP A 337 -0.32 -1.25 -13.36
C ASP A 337 1.05 -1.76 -12.89
N PRO A 338 2.16 -1.04 -13.16
CA PRO A 338 3.49 -1.43 -12.68
C PRO A 338 3.58 -1.43 -11.14
N HIS A 339 2.68 -0.73 -10.44
CA HIS A 339 2.61 -0.76 -8.99
C HIS A 339 1.88 -2.00 -8.45
N ASN A 340 0.99 -2.59 -9.23
CA ASN A 340 0.22 -3.78 -8.88
C ASN A 340 0.28 -4.81 -10.02
N PRO A 341 1.44 -5.47 -10.19
CA PRO A 341 1.77 -6.19 -11.42
C PRO A 341 0.86 -7.41 -11.62
N PRO A 342 0.65 -7.85 -12.88
CA PRO A 342 -0.06 -9.10 -13.16
C PRO A 342 0.69 -10.31 -12.60
N VAL A 343 -0.05 -11.36 -12.25
CA VAL A 343 0.51 -12.61 -11.72
C VAL A 343 0.10 -13.76 -12.62
N ARG A 344 1.05 -14.64 -12.93
CA ARG A 344 0.78 -15.89 -13.63
C ARG A 344 0.87 -17.06 -12.65
N HIS A 345 -0.14 -17.92 -12.64
CA HIS A 345 -0.20 -19.06 -11.75
C HIS A 345 -1.01 -20.18 -12.42
N ASP A 346 -0.44 -21.38 -12.51
CA ASP A 346 -1.07 -22.59 -13.08
C ASP A 346 -1.77 -22.39 -14.43
N GLY A 347 -1.13 -21.62 -15.32
CA GLY A 347 -1.66 -21.31 -16.65
C GLY A 347 -2.67 -20.16 -16.69
N SER A 348 -3.15 -19.70 -15.52
CA SER A 348 -3.99 -18.52 -15.36
C SER A 348 -3.16 -17.24 -15.32
N LEU A 349 -3.72 -16.15 -15.84
CA LEU A 349 -3.17 -14.80 -15.67
C LEU A 349 -4.17 -13.93 -14.91
N PHE A 350 -3.69 -13.36 -13.81
CA PHE A 350 -4.40 -12.40 -12.98
C PHE A 350 -3.99 -10.98 -13.39
N PRO A 351 -4.95 -10.04 -13.46
CA PRO A 351 -4.67 -8.66 -13.90
C PRO A 351 -3.78 -7.89 -12.92
N SER A 352 -3.76 -8.29 -11.65
CA SER A 352 -2.98 -7.66 -10.60
C SER A 352 -2.63 -8.63 -9.47
N PHE A 353 -1.62 -8.27 -8.66
CA PHE A 353 -1.21 -9.05 -7.50
C PHE A 353 -2.29 -9.05 -6.42
N THR A 354 -2.98 -7.93 -6.18
CA THR A 354 -4.08 -7.90 -5.21
C THR A 354 -5.25 -8.77 -5.63
N ALA A 355 -5.57 -8.85 -6.94
CA ALA A 355 -6.59 -9.75 -7.48
C ALA A 355 -6.20 -11.23 -7.27
N PHE A 356 -4.93 -11.56 -7.52
CA PHE A 356 -4.39 -12.89 -7.24
C PHE A 356 -4.48 -13.25 -5.75
N MET A 357 -4.14 -12.33 -4.84
CA MET A 357 -4.25 -12.58 -3.40
C MET A 357 -5.70 -12.81 -2.96
N LYS A 358 -6.68 -12.05 -3.48
CA LYS A 358 -8.10 -12.29 -3.19
C LYS A 358 -8.55 -13.65 -3.75
N TRP A 359 -8.07 -14.05 -4.94
CA TRP A 359 -8.34 -15.37 -5.52
C TRP A 359 -7.79 -16.50 -4.65
N LEU A 360 -6.53 -16.41 -4.17
CA LEU A 360 -5.93 -17.44 -3.32
C LEU A 360 -6.79 -17.74 -2.09
N VAL A 361 -7.34 -16.70 -1.43
CA VAL A 361 -8.23 -16.88 -0.27
C VAL A 361 -9.49 -17.67 -0.62
N LEU A 362 -10.10 -17.37 -1.79
CA LEU A 362 -11.38 -17.96 -2.20
C LEU A 362 -11.23 -19.34 -2.84
N ALA A 363 -10.11 -19.62 -3.50
CA ALA A 363 -9.96 -20.81 -4.36
C ALA A 363 -8.95 -21.83 -3.81
N GLU A 364 -7.89 -21.40 -3.12
CA GLU A 364 -6.82 -22.30 -2.64
C GLU A 364 -6.85 -22.45 -1.12
N TRP A 365 -7.15 -21.38 -0.38
CA TRP A 365 -7.09 -21.37 1.09
C TRP A 365 -8.45 -21.52 1.77
N TYR A 366 -9.48 -21.92 1.03
CA TYR A 366 -10.83 -22.08 1.57
C TYR A 366 -10.95 -23.22 2.61
N GLY A 367 -10.00 -24.16 2.59
CA GLY A 367 -9.96 -25.34 3.46
C GLY A 367 -9.45 -25.09 4.88
N GLN A 368 -9.06 -23.85 5.21
CA GLN A 368 -8.50 -23.50 6.51
C GLN A 368 -9.45 -23.90 7.67
N GLU A 369 -8.88 -24.48 8.73
CA GLU A 369 -9.65 -24.91 9.89
C GLU A 369 -10.45 -23.73 10.48
N GLY A 370 -11.77 -23.90 10.56
CA GLY A 370 -12.69 -22.89 11.09
C GLY A 370 -13.30 -21.93 10.05
N ALA A 371 -12.86 -21.94 8.79
CA ALA A 371 -13.51 -21.17 7.72
C ALA A 371 -14.88 -21.74 7.32
N ASP A 372 -15.02 -23.08 7.34
CA ASP A 372 -16.24 -23.84 6.96
C ASP A 372 -16.87 -23.37 5.64
N GLU A 373 -16.02 -23.03 4.66
CA GLU A 373 -16.52 -22.66 3.34
C GLU A 373 -17.17 -23.86 2.67
N LYS A 374 -18.34 -23.62 2.05
CA LYS A 374 -19.01 -24.65 1.26
C LYS A 374 -19.78 -24.06 0.09
N ARG A 375 -19.85 -24.88 -0.96
CA ARG A 375 -20.79 -24.68 -2.07
C ARG A 375 -22.21 -24.96 -1.61
N ILE A 376 -23.07 -23.94 -1.63
CA ILE A 376 -24.48 -24.08 -1.22
C ILE A 376 -25.45 -24.12 -2.41
N PHE A 377 -25.03 -23.64 -3.57
CA PHE A 377 -25.81 -23.67 -4.80
C PHE A 377 -24.89 -23.83 -6.00
N GLY A 378 -25.34 -24.59 -7.00
CA GLY A 378 -24.67 -24.77 -8.28
C GLY A 378 -25.72 -24.96 -9.37
N ARG A 379 -25.59 -24.23 -10.47
CA ARG A 379 -26.51 -24.32 -11.60
C ARG A 379 -25.78 -24.17 -12.92
N ARG A 380 -26.01 -25.13 -13.81
CA ARG A 380 -25.63 -25.04 -15.21
C ARG A 380 -26.58 -24.16 -15.99
N VAL A 381 -26.05 -23.12 -16.61
CA VAL A 381 -26.75 -22.17 -17.48
C VAL A 381 -26.33 -22.40 -18.93
N GLY A 382 -25.05 -22.70 -19.15
CA GLY A 382 -24.43 -22.95 -20.45
C GLY A 382 -23.76 -21.70 -21.02
N ASP A 383 -22.62 -21.89 -21.69
CA ASP A 383 -21.77 -20.80 -22.19
C ASP A 383 -22.48 -19.87 -23.19
N GLY A 384 -23.50 -20.36 -23.89
CA GLY A 384 -24.27 -19.59 -24.86
C GLY A 384 -25.35 -18.68 -24.27
N ASP A 385 -25.63 -18.74 -22.96
CA ASP A 385 -26.66 -17.89 -22.35
C ASP A 385 -26.15 -16.45 -22.21
N GLU A 386 -26.86 -15.49 -22.81
CA GLU A 386 -26.50 -14.08 -22.81
C GLU A 386 -26.35 -13.50 -21.39
N ARG A 387 -27.16 -13.97 -20.43
CA ARG A 387 -27.08 -13.48 -19.04
C ARG A 387 -25.84 -13.99 -18.34
N TYR A 388 -25.43 -15.23 -18.62
CA TYR A 388 -24.17 -15.77 -18.13
C TYR A 388 -22.99 -14.98 -18.69
N GLN A 389 -22.99 -14.70 -20.00
CA GLN A 389 -21.95 -13.92 -20.65
C GLN A 389 -21.85 -12.49 -20.11
N ARG A 390 -22.99 -11.83 -19.83
CA ARG A 390 -22.99 -10.52 -19.16
C ARG A 390 -22.40 -10.60 -17.77
N LEU A 391 -22.81 -11.58 -16.97
CA LEU A 391 -22.26 -11.78 -15.63
C LEU A 391 -20.74 -12.04 -15.65
N LEU A 392 -20.25 -12.69 -16.71
CA LEU A 392 -18.84 -13.01 -16.93
C LEU A 392 -18.01 -11.84 -17.47
N THR A 393 -18.61 -10.82 -18.08
CA THR A 393 -17.86 -9.75 -18.78
C THR A 393 -18.14 -8.35 -18.26
N GLU A 394 -19.37 -8.05 -17.85
CA GLU A 394 -19.79 -6.71 -17.43
C GLU A 394 -19.38 -6.45 -15.97
N PRO A 395 -19.01 -5.20 -15.62
CA PRO A 395 -18.82 -4.82 -14.23
C PRO A 395 -20.15 -4.91 -13.48
N ILE A 396 -20.08 -5.26 -12.19
CA ILE A 396 -21.26 -5.40 -11.33
C ILE A 396 -21.18 -4.35 -10.24
N ASP A 397 -22.05 -3.34 -10.34
CA ASP A 397 -22.01 -2.19 -9.44
C ASP A 397 -22.10 -2.61 -7.96
N GLY A 398 -21.19 -2.06 -7.16
CA GLY A 398 -21.12 -2.32 -5.72
C GLY A 398 -20.49 -3.66 -5.34
N HIS A 399 -19.95 -4.42 -6.30
CA HIS A 399 -19.31 -5.72 -6.07
C HIS A 399 -17.90 -5.78 -6.65
N THR A 400 -16.99 -6.42 -5.91
CA THR A 400 -15.63 -6.68 -6.37
C THR A 400 -15.65 -7.93 -7.25
N THR A 401 -15.04 -7.81 -8.43
CA THR A 401 -14.88 -8.90 -9.40
C THR A 401 -13.41 -9.25 -9.53
N ILE A 402 -13.13 -10.55 -9.67
CA ILE A 402 -11.79 -11.08 -9.92
C ILE A 402 -11.87 -11.86 -11.23
N ASP A 403 -11.30 -11.26 -12.27
CA ASP A 403 -11.22 -11.84 -13.61
C ASP A 403 -9.88 -12.55 -13.78
N TYR A 404 -9.90 -13.79 -14.28
CA TYR A 404 -8.70 -14.55 -14.62
C TYR A 404 -8.96 -15.44 -15.85
N THR A 405 -7.93 -16.14 -16.34
CA THR A 405 -8.00 -17.08 -17.49
C THR A 405 -8.69 -16.52 -18.76
N ASP A 406 -8.12 -15.47 -19.37
CA ASP A 406 -8.64 -14.84 -20.60
C ASP A 406 -10.14 -14.44 -20.53
N GLY A 407 -10.73 -14.36 -19.33
CA GLY A 407 -12.14 -14.03 -19.11
C GLY A 407 -13.10 -15.21 -19.20
N ARG A 408 -12.63 -16.45 -19.02
CA ARG A 408 -13.49 -17.63 -18.95
C ARG A 408 -13.99 -17.92 -17.54
N GLU A 409 -13.24 -17.47 -16.54
CA GLU A 409 -13.58 -17.65 -15.14
C GLU A 409 -13.61 -16.32 -14.41
N ARG A 410 -14.53 -16.22 -13.45
CA ARG A 410 -14.73 -15.01 -12.65
C ARG A 410 -15.20 -15.36 -11.25
N HIS A 411 -14.58 -14.75 -10.24
CA HIS A 411 -15.19 -14.64 -8.91
C HIS A 411 -15.89 -13.29 -8.75
N ILE A 412 -17.07 -13.30 -8.15
CA ILE A 412 -17.81 -12.10 -7.77
C ILE A 412 -18.04 -12.15 -6.27
N ILE A 413 -17.41 -11.24 -5.53
CA ILE A 413 -17.52 -11.21 -4.07
C ILE A 413 -18.78 -10.45 -3.69
N LEU A 414 -19.76 -11.18 -3.12
CA LEU A 414 -21.06 -10.63 -2.76
C LEU A 414 -21.05 -10.03 -1.36
N LYS A 415 -20.25 -10.61 -0.45
CA LYS A 415 -20.14 -10.21 0.96
C LYS A 415 -18.78 -10.65 1.52
N GLY A 416 -18.30 -9.98 2.57
CA GLY A 416 -17.05 -10.30 3.26
C GLY A 416 -15.98 -9.21 3.18
N MET A 417 -16.28 -8.09 2.53
CA MET A 417 -15.32 -6.99 2.31
C MET A 417 -15.65 -5.74 3.13
N LYS A 418 -16.77 -5.71 3.86
CA LYS A 418 -17.18 -4.55 4.64
C LYS A 418 -16.85 -4.72 6.12
N GLU A 419 -16.79 -3.59 6.83
CA GLU A 419 -16.62 -3.61 8.28
C GLU A 419 -17.78 -4.32 8.97
N GLY A 420 -17.44 -5.23 9.89
CA GLY A 420 -18.40 -6.06 10.62
C GLY A 420 -18.94 -7.27 9.84
N ASP A 421 -18.52 -7.49 8.58
CA ASP A 421 -18.84 -8.74 7.90
C ASP A 421 -18.15 -9.91 8.62
N THR A 422 -18.94 -10.90 9.05
CA THR A 422 -18.47 -12.15 9.67
C THR A 422 -18.57 -13.36 8.73
N VAL A 423 -19.13 -13.14 7.54
CA VAL A 423 -19.43 -14.16 6.53
C VAL A 423 -18.94 -13.65 5.18
N ALA A 424 -18.26 -14.52 4.45
CA ALA A 424 -17.97 -14.33 3.04
C ALA A 424 -19.02 -15.09 2.22
N ALA A 425 -19.44 -14.48 1.12
CA ALA A 425 -20.25 -15.13 0.11
C ALA A 425 -19.81 -14.65 -1.26
N HIS A 426 -19.60 -15.59 -2.19
CA HIS A 426 -19.09 -15.25 -3.50
C HIS A 426 -19.65 -16.18 -4.59
N LEU A 427 -19.77 -15.67 -5.81
CA LEU A 427 -20.09 -16.47 -6.99
C LEU A 427 -18.79 -16.88 -7.68
N TYR A 428 -18.74 -18.11 -8.16
CA TYR A 428 -17.70 -18.60 -9.05
C TYR A 428 -18.36 -19.05 -10.36
N LEU A 429 -17.94 -18.40 -11.46
CA LEU A 429 -18.41 -18.66 -12.80
C LEU A 429 -17.33 -19.42 -13.56
N THR A 430 -17.67 -20.58 -14.11
CA THR A 430 -16.76 -21.38 -14.94
C THR A 430 -17.58 -22.28 -15.87
N ASP A 431 -17.18 -22.41 -17.15
CA ASP A 431 -17.77 -23.32 -18.14
C ASP A 431 -19.32 -23.36 -18.18
N GLY A 432 -19.95 -22.20 -18.01
CA GLY A 432 -21.40 -22.05 -18.07
C GLY A 432 -22.11 -22.46 -16.78
N ASP A 433 -21.36 -22.79 -15.73
CA ASP A 433 -21.83 -23.05 -14.38
C ASP A 433 -21.72 -21.79 -13.51
N ILE A 434 -22.75 -21.61 -12.67
CA ILE A 434 -22.78 -20.60 -11.61
C ILE A 434 -22.79 -21.34 -10.28
N ASN A 435 -21.74 -21.16 -9.49
CA ASN A 435 -21.60 -21.74 -8.16
C ASN A 435 -21.62 -20.63 -7.11
N LEU A 436 -22.34 -20.84 -6.00
CA LEU A 436 -22.36 -19.94 -4.84
C LEU A 436 -21.70 -20.63 -3.66
N TYR A 437 -20.69 -19.97 -3.12
CA TYR A 437 -19.94 -20.40 -1.95
C TYR A 437 -20.19 -19.44 -0.79
N THR A 438 -20.14 -19.97 0.44
CA THR A 438 -20.22 -19.15 1.65
C THR A 438 -19.53 -19.80 2.84
N THR A 439 -19.00 -18.97 3.74
CA THR A 439 -18.54 -19.35 5.09
C THR A 439 -19.66 -19.29 6.15
N GLU A 440 -20.91 -19.03 5.75
CA GLU A 440 -22.04 -18.99 6.68
C GLU A 440 -22.26 -20.35 7.34
N ALA A 441 -22.21 -20.39 8.68
CA ALA A 441 -22.51 -21.59 9.44
C ALA A 441 -23.96 -22.05 9.19
N ALA A 442 -24.16 -23.35 8.96
CA ALA A 442 -25.49 -23.88 8.68
C ALA A 442 -26.38 -23.83 9.94
N ILE A 443 -27.56 -23.23 9.84
CA ILE A 443 -28.54 -23.25 10.93
C ILE A 443 -29.13 -24.66 11.05
N LYS A 444 -28.88 -25.32 12.19
CA LYS A 444 -29.39 -26.68 12.48
C LYS A 444 -30.92 -26.70 12.44
N GLY A 445 -31.49 -27.81 12.00
CA GLY A 445 -32.95 -28.04 11.95
C GLY A 445 -33.65 -27.53 10.68
N HIS A 446 -32.97 -26.75 9.84
CA HIS A 446 -33.54 -26.28 8.57
C HIS A 446 -33.14 -27.21 7.42
N THR A 447 -34.10 -27.55 6.56
CA THR A 447 -33.85 -28.38 5.35
C THR A 447 -33.71 -27.53 4.09
N ARG A 448 -34.41 -26.40 4.00
CA ARG A 448 -34.36 -25.48 2.86
C ARG A 448 -33.12 -24.60 2.94
N LEU A 449 -32.46 -24.34 1.80
CA LEU A 449 -31.26 -23.50 1.71
C LEU A 449 -31.48 -22.11 2.33
N ALA A 450 -32.60 -21.44 2.01
CA ALA A 450 -32.94 -20.13 2.58
C ALA A 450 -33.07 -20.12 4.11
N GLY A 451 -33.44 -21.26 4.72
CA GLY A 451 -33.46 -21.39 6.18
C GLY A 451 -32.11 -21.81 6.78
N ARG A 452 -31.26 -22.50 6.00
CA ARG A 452 -29.93 -22.94 6.44
C ARG A 452 -28.89 -21.84 6.35
N TYR A 453 -28.98 -21.00 5.32
CA TYR A 453 -28.02 -19.95 4.94
C TYR A 453 -28.76 -18.65 4.58
N PRO A 454 -29.50 -18.05 5.52
CA PRO A 454 -30.32 -16.87 5.24
C PRO A 454 -29.50 -15.69 4.71
N ILE A 455 -28.26 -15.48 5.17
CA ILE A 455 -27.42 -14.36 4.72
C ILE A 455 -27.05 -14.57 3.26
N ALA A 456 -26.44 -15.71 2.92
CA ALA A 456 -26.01 -15.99 1.55
C ALA A 456 -27.20 -16.03 0.57
N MET A 457 -28.34 -16.60 0.99
CA MET A 457 -29.53 -16.69 0.12
C MET A 457 -30.21 -15.33 -0.11
N SER A 458 -30.16 -14.41 0.85
CA SER A 458 -30.68 -13.04 0.64
C SER A 458 -29.93 -12.29 -0.47
N LEU A 459 -28.64 -12.61 -0.67
CA LEU A 459 -27.82 -12.04 -1.74
C LEU A 459 -28.20 -12.62 -3.10
N VAL A 460 -28.63 -13.88 -3.16
CA VAL A 460 -29.08 -14.51 -4.41
C VAL A 460 -30.34 -13.85 -4.95
N ASP A 461 -31.28 -13.50 -4.08
CA ASP A 461 -32.51 -12.82 -4.50
C ASP A 461 -32.20 -11.42 -5.08
N LEU A 462 -31.22 -10.72 -4.49
CA LEU A 462 -30.69 -9.47 -5.03
C LEU A 462 -30.09 -9.70 -6.44
N PHE A 463 -29.30 -10.76 -6.61
CA PHE A 463 -28.72 -11.11 -7.90
C PHE A 463 -29.73 -11.55 -8.94
N ARG A 464 -30.82 -12.22 -8.53
CA ARG A 464 -31.90 -12.57 -9.46
C ARG A 464 -32.55 -11.30 -10.02
N VAL A 465 -32.80 -10.31 -9.15
CA VAL A 465 -33.34 -9.02 -9.57
C VAL A 465 -32.36 -8.28 -10.47
N LEU A 466 -31.06 -8.28 -10.15
CA LEU A 466 -30.02 -7.67 -10.99
C LEU A 466 -29.93 -8.35 -12.36
N ALA A 467 -29.90 -9.68 -12.41
CA ALA A 467 -29.85 -10.44 -13.66
C ALA A 467 -31.10 -10.25 -14.53
N GLU A 468 -32.26 -9.94 -13.94
CA GLU A 468 -33.50 -9.64 -14.66
C GLU A 468 -33.58 -8.18 -15.14
N THR A 469 -32.87 -7.25 -14.50
CA THR A 469 -32.94 -5.79 -14.76
C THR A 469 -31.91 -5.27 -15.77
N VAL A 470 -30.86 -6.02 -16.09
CA VAL A 470 -29.87 -5.63 -17.13
C VAL A 470 -30.42 -5.74 -18.57
N LYS A 471 -31.74 -5.73 -18.79
CA LYS A 471 -32.33 -5.68 -20.14
C LYS A 471 -32.11 -4.34 -20.81
#